data_AF-A0A931VZ54-F1
#
_entry.id   AF-A0A931VZ54-F1
#
_cell.length_a   1.000
_cell.length_b   1.000
_cell.length_c   1.000
_cell.angle_alpha   90.00
_cell.angle_beta   90.00
_cell.angle_gamma   90.00
#
_symmetry.space_group_name_H-M   'P 1'
#
loop_
_entity.id
_entity.type
_entity.pdbx_description
1 polymer ?
#
loop_
_entity_poly.entity_id
_entity_poly.type
_entity_poly.pdbx_seq_one_letter_code
_entity_poly.pdbx_strand_id
1 'polypeptide(L)'
;MIDFHTHPVLIREFVEKVPNYERVARRVFNIGNNFQPLETFFLQMDVAGIERAVLLPIDCRRARKDAVSSNEQVAELCRLSRRFIGFASVDPL
;
A
#
# COMPACT_ATOMS: atom_id res chain seq x y z
N MET A 1 8.31 17.34 4.71
CA MET A 1 7.08 16.85 5.38
C MET A 1 6.99 15.33 5.26
N ILE A 2 6.48 14.64 6.29
CA ILE A 2 6.28 13.18 6.26
C ILE A 2 4.80 12.87 6.46
N ASP A 3 4.20 12.10 5.55
CA ASP A 3 2.92 11.44 5.81
C ASP A 3 3.21 10.13 6.55
N PHE A 4 2.70 10.02 7.77
CA PHE A 4 3.00 8.89 8.65
C PHE A 4 1.99 7.73 8.49
N HIS A 5 0.90 7.90 7.74
CA HIS A 5 -0.16 6.90 7.67
C HIS A 5 -0.68 6.72 6.24
N THR A 6 0.02 5.92 5.45
CA THR A 6 -0.42 5.60 4.08
C THR A 6 -0.57 4.10 3.87
N HIS A 7 -1.73 3.68 3.37
CA HIS A 7 -1.97 2.30 2.93
C HIS A 7 -1.79 2.20 1.40
N PRO A 8 -0.83 1.40 0.88
CA PRO A 8 -0.57 1.32 -0.54
C PRO A 8 -1.54 0.34 -1.23
N VAL A 9 -2.80 0.75 -1.40
CA VAL A 9 -3.92 -0.12 -1.84
C VAL A 9 -4.50 0.21 -3.23
N LEU A 10 -3.96 1.23 -3.91
CA LEU A 10 -4.45 1.70 -5.21
C LEU A 10 -3.37 1.70 -6.31
N ILE A 11 -2.39 0.79 -6.22
CA ILE A 11 -1.27 0.69 -7.16
C ILE A 11 -1.63 -0.27 -8.30
N ARG A 12 -1.64 0.21 -9.55
CA ARG A 12 -2.04 -0.57 -10.74
C ARG A 12 -1.12 -1.75 -11.00
N GLU A 13 0.18 -1.53 -10.87
CA GLU A 13 1.22 -2.53 -11.07
C GLU A 13 1.04 -3.73 -10.12
N PHE A 14 0.46 -3.51 -8.94
CA PHE A 14 0.12 -4.59 -8.01
C PHE A 14 -1.16 -5.32 -8.39
N VAL A 15 -2.14 -4.68 -9.03
CA VAL A 15 -3.31 -5.39 -9.59
C VAL A 15 -2.87 -6.41 -10.64
N GLU A 16 -1.91 -6.03 -11.49
CA GLU A 16 -1.41 -6.88 -12.58
C GLU A 16 -0.52 -8.03 -12.08
N LYS A 17 0.23 -7.80 -11.00
CA LYS A 17 1.24 -8.74 -10.48
C LYS A 17 0.75 -9.63 -9.34
N VAL A 18 -0.09 -9.11 -8.46
CA VAL A 18 -0.42 -9.73 -7.17
C VAL A 18 -1.84 -10.31 -7.22
N PRO A 19 -1.97 -11.65 -7.11
CA PRO A 19 -3.28 -12.28 -6.97
C PRO A 19 -4.07 -11.68 -5.80
N ASN A 20 -5.35 -11.41 -6.01
CA ASN A 20 -6.28 -10.86 -5.01
C ASN A 20 -6.06 -9.41 -4.56
N TYR A 21 -5.07 -8.68 -5.06
CA TYR A 21 -4.82 -7.30 -4.62
C TYR A 21 -6.05 -6.39 -4.80
N GLU A 22 -6.70 -6.46 -5.96
CA GLU A 22 -7.95 -5.73 -6.20
C GLU A 22 -9.05 -6.17 -5.22
N ARG A 23 -9.26 -7.48 -5.07
CA ARG A 23 -10.28 -8.03 -4.16
C ARG A 23 -10.08 -7.50 -2.74
N VAL A 24 -8.85 -7.47 -2.26
CA VAL A 24 -8.49 -6.98 -0.93
C VAL A 24 -8.77 -5.49 -0.80
N ALA A 25 -8.32 -4.66 -1.75
CA ALA A 25 -8.59 -3.23 -1.76
C ALA A 25 -10.11 -2.95 -1.73
N ARG A 26 -10.88 -3.65 -2.56
CA ARG A 26 -12.34 -3.44 -2.69
C ARG A 26 -13.15 -3.99 -1.53
N ARG A 27 -12.83 -5.20 -1.06
CA ARG A 27 -13.72 -5.95 -0.13
C ARG A 27 -13.20 -6.03 1.30
N VAL A 28 -11.92 -5.80 1.54
CA VAL A 28 -11.33 -5.81 2.89
C VAL A 28 -11.05 -4.40 3.35
N PHE A 29 -10.34 -3.60 2.55
CA PHE A 29 -10.05 -2.21 2.86
C PHE A 29 -11.19 -1.24 2.51
N ASN A 30 -12.15 -1.70 1.70
CA ASN A 30 -13.36 -0.97 1.33
C ASN A 30 -13.10 0.40 0.65
N ILE A 31 -12.16 0.44 -0.31
CA ILE A 31 -11.85 1.64 -1.10
C ILE A 31 -12.35 1.54 -2.54
N GLY A 32 -12.96 2.61 -3.05
CA GLY A 32 -13.66 2.66 -4.34
C GLY A 32 -12.94 3.37 -5.49
N ASN A 33 -11.81 4.04 -5.23
CA ASN A 33 -11.08 4.80 -6.25
C ASN A 33 -10.42 3.91 -7.31
N ASN A 34 -10.08 4.47 -8.47
CA ASN A 34 -9.37 3.74 -9.54
C ASN A 34 -7.93 3.38 -9.12
N PHE A 35 -7.45 2.23 -9.59
CA PHE A 35 -6.04 1.87 -9.48
C PHE A 35 -5.21 2.73 -10.44
N GLN A 36 -4.18 3.38 -9.91
CA GLN A 36 -3.33 4.31 -10.64
C GLN A 36 -1.91 3.76 -10.75
N PRO A 37 -1.14 4.14 -11.78
CA PRO A 37 0.28 3.86 -11.83
C PRO A 37 0.95 4.37 -10.54
N LEU A 38 1.98 3.66 -10.07
CA LEU A 38 2.76 4.09 -8.90
C LEU A 38 3.30 5.51 -9.07
N GLU A 39 3.58 5.93 -10.30
CA GLU A 39 4.01 7.29 -10.61
C GLU A 39 2.98 8.35 -10.20
N THR A 40 1.68 8.06 -10.27
CA THR A 40 0.64 8.97 -9.78
C THR A 40 0.75 9.19 -8.27
N PHE A 41 1.17 8.18 -7.50
CA PHE A 41 1.42 8.33 -6.07
C PHE A 41 2.52 9.38 -5.82
N PHE A 42 3.64 9.30 -6.56
CA PHE A 42 4.73 10.27 -6.42
C PHE A 42 4.30 11.69 -6.83
N LEU A 43 3.54 11.83 -7.91
CA LEU A 43 2.99 13.13 -8.32
C LEU A 43 2.06 13.72 -7.25
N GLN A 44 1.22 12.89 -6.61
CA GLN A 44 0.37 13.32 -5.51
C GLN A 44 1.19 13.77 -4.29
N MET A 45 2.27 13.04 -3.96
CA MET A 45 3.20 13.46 -2.91
C MET A 45 3.81 14.83 -3.22
N ASP A 46 4.24 15.06 -4.47
CA ASP A 46 4.88 16.31 -4.89
C ASP A 46 3.90 17.49 -4.80
N VAL A 47 2.68 17.32 -5.30
CA VAL A 47 1.63 18.35 -5.21
C VAL A 47 1.26 18.65 -3.75
N ALA A 48 1.26 17.64 -2.89
CA ALA A 48 0.95 17.79 -1.46
C ALA A 48 2.15 18.27 -0.61
N GLY A 49 3.35 18.42 -1.19
CA GLY A 49 4.57 18.76 -0.45
C GLY A 49 5.06 17.65 0.50
N ILE A 50 4.65 16.40 0.29
CA ILE A 50 5.06 15.24 1.07
C ILE A 50 6.39 14.72 0.53
N GLU A 51 7.45 14.81 1.34
CA GLU A 51 8.79 14.35 0.94
C GLU A 51 8.92 12.82 1.08
N ARG A 52 8.35 12.27 2.15
CA ARG A 52 8.38 10.84 2.48
C ARG A 52 7.03 10.35 2.97
N ALA A 53 6.67 9.12 2.62
CA ALA A 53 5.44 8.47 3.06
C ALA A 53 5.76 7.16 3.80
N VAL A 54 5.13 6.98 4.96
CA VAL A 54 5.16 5.72 5.71
C VAL A 54 4.12 4.77 5.16
N LEU A 55 4.57 3.61 4.68
CA LEU A 55 3.72 2.59 4.10
C LEU A 55 3.34 1.56 5.17
N LEU A 56 2.04 1.44 5.41
CA LEU A 56 1.47 0.59 6.44
C LEU A 56 0.71 -0.59 5.83
N PRO A 57 1.22 -1.82 5.96
CA PRO A 57 0.46 -3.02 5.67
C PRO A 57 -0.55 -3.29 6.80
N ILE A 58 -1.60 -4.08 6.52
CA ILE A 58 -2.49 -4.63 7.55
C ILE A 58 -2.50 -6.14 7.40
N ASP A 59 -1.85 -6.84 8.33
CA ASP A 59 -1.91 -8.29 8.41
C ASP A 59 -3.20 -8.72 9.12
N CYS A 60 -4.16 -9.21 8.34
CA CYS A 60 -5.46 -9.66 8.83
C CYS A 60 -5.80 -11.06 8.29
N ARG A 61 -4.79 -11.90 8.05
CA ARG A 61 -4.94 -13.21 7.39
C ARG A 61 -5.88 -14.14 8.15
N ARG A 62 -5.91 -14.11 9.48
CA ARG A 62 -6.83 -14.92 10.29
C ARG A 62 -8.28 -14.44 10.17
N ALA A 63 -8.51 -13.13 10.23
CA ALA A 63 -9.85 -12.56 10.18
C ALA A 63 -10.43 -12.47 8.76
N ARG A 64 -9.59 -12.27 7.75
CA ARG A 64 -10.00 -11.90 6.37
C ARG A 64 -9.42 -12.82 5.29
N LYS A 65 -8.66 -13.85 5.66
CA LYS A 65 -8.00 -14.81 4.77
C LYS A 65 -6.99 -14.17 3.80
N ASP A 66 -6.59 -12.93 4.07
CA ASP A 66 -5.64 -12.17 3.26
C ASP A 66 -5.09 -10.98 4.07
N ALA A 67 -4.05 -10.31 3.54
CA ALA A 67 -3.49 -9.09 4.11
C ALA A 67 -3.77 -7.88 3.19
N VAL A 68 -3.99 -6.70 3.77
CA VAL A 68 -4.06 -5.44 3.01
C VAL A 68 -2.64 -4.93 2.80
N SER A 69 -2.12 -5.19 1.60
CA SER A 69 -0.72 -4.99 1.21
C SER A 69 0.23 -5.75 2.13
N SER A 70 0.81 -6.87 1.68
CA SER A 70 1.66 -7.70 2.56
C SER A 70 2.98 -6.99 2.94
N ASN A 71 3.67 -7.50 3.98
CA ASN A 71 4.99 -6.98 4.37
C ASN A 71 5.99 -7.06 3.20
N GLU A 72 5.92 -8.11 2.39
CA GLU A 72 6.77 -8.30 1.20
C GLU A 72 6.46 -7.27 0.11
N GLN A 73 5.18 -6.92 -0.09
CA GLN A 73 4.77 -5.89 -1.03
C GLN A 73 5.21 -4.50 -0.58
N VAL A 74 5.11 -4.19 0.71
CA VAL A 74 5.64 -2.94 1.27
C VAL A 74 7.17 -2.88 1.14
N ALA A 75 7.87 -3.99 1.41
CA ALA A 75 9.31 -4.07 1.21
C ALA A 75 9.70 -3.90 -0.27
N GLU A 76 8.92 -4.43 -1.20
CA GLU A 76 9.11 -4.22 -2.65
C GLU A 76 9.02 -2.73 -3.00
N LEU A 77 7.98 -2.02 -2.55
CA LEU A 77 7.85 -0.57 -2.79
C LEU A 77 9.02 0.21 -2.22
N CYS A 78 9.47 -0.12 -1.00
CA CYS A 78 10.60 0.58 -0.36
C CYS A 78 11.92 0.39 -1.12
N ARG A 79 12.08 -0.70 -1.88
CA ARG A 79 13.26 -0.87 -2.76
C ARG A 79 13.19 0.00 -4.01
N LEU A 80 11.99 0.37 -4.46
CA LEU A 80 11.80 1.22 -5.65
C LEU A 80 12.11 2.69 -5.37
N SER A 81 11.94 3.17 -4.13
CA SER A 81 12.18 4.58 -3.81
C SER A 81 12.55 4.82 -2.35
N ARG A 82 13.57 5.67 -2.14
CA ARG A 82 13.96 6.15 -0.79
C ARG A 82 12.94 7.09 -0.16
N ARG A 83 11.89 7.48 -0.91
CA ARG A 83 10.78 8.29 -0.39
C ARG A 83 9.79 7.46 0.44
N PHE A 84 9.87 6.14 0.38
CA PHE A 84 9.02 5.27 1.18
C PHE A 84 9.74 4.76 2.43
N ILE A 85 8.99 4.72 3.53
CA ILE A 85 9.42 4.17 4.81
C ILE A 85 8.45 3.02 5.14
N GLY A 86 8.90 1.77 5.04
CA GLY A 86 8.05 0.61 5.27
C GLY A 86 7.97 0.24 6.74
N PHE A 87 6.77 -0.02 7.23
CA PHE A 87 6.55 -0.70 8.52
C PHE A 87 6.04 -2.11 8.24
N ALA A 88 6.35 -3.04 9.15
CA ALA A 88 5.76 -4.37 9.14
C ALA A 88 4.46 -4.38 9.96
N SER A 89 3.53 -5.23 9.56
CA SER A 89 2.34 -5.58 10.32
C SER A 89 2.41 -7.05 10.73
N VAL A 90 1.75 -7.37 11.83
CA VAL A 90 1.59 -8.72 12.37
C VAL A 90 0.12 -8.93 12.66
N ASP A 91 -0.43 -10.09 12.27
CA ASP A 91 -1.77 -10.49 12.69
C ASP A 91 -1.71 -10.81 14.18
N PRO A 92 -2.37 -10.04 15.06
CA PRO A 92 -2.23 -10.21 16.50
C PRO A 92 -3.16 -11.31 17.05
N LEU A 93 -4.08 -11.83 16.23
CA LEU A 93 -5.03 -12.85 16.66
C LEU A 93 -4.36 -14.20 16.83
#